data_AF-A0A2N1XNN5-F1
#
_entry.id   AF-A0A2N1XNN5-F1
#
_cell.length_a   1.000
_cell.length_b   1.000
_cell.length_c   1.000
_cell.angle_alpha   90.00
_cell.angle_beta   90.00
_cell.angle_gamma   90.00
#
_symmetry.space_group_name_H-M   'P 1'
#
loop_
_entity.id
_entity.type
_entity.pdbx_description
1 polymer ?
#
loop_
_entity_poly.entity_id
_entity_poly.type
_entity_poly.pdbx_seq_one_letter_code
_entity_poly.pdbx_strand_id
1 'polypeptide(L)' 'MIIAVGGAVILLIAAIGGWFLVRRRKTDEKQVRVVFFVFYFWLLVFIQMLLFALAYQSMNLGLKFH' A
#
# COMPACT_ATOMS: atom_id res chain seq x y z
N MET A 1 3.94 11.40 16.80
CA MET A 1 2.50 11.19 16.54
C MET A 1 2.15 11.22 15.04
N ILE A 2 2.58 12.22 14.26
CA ILE A 2 2.29 12.29 12.80
C ILE A 2 2.70 11.04 12.01
N ILE A 3 3.85 10.44 12.31
CA ILE A 3 4.35 9.24 11.60
C ILE A 3 3.41 8.04 11.82
N ALA A 4 2.87 7.88 13.02
CA ALA A 4 1.91 6.82 13.34
C ALA A 4 0.58 7.00 12.58
N VAL A 5 0.14 8.25 12.39
CA VAL A 5 -1.05 8.56 11.58
C VAL A 5 -0.80 8.23 10.11
N GLY A 6 0.36 8.60 9.56
CA GLY A 6 0.75 8.24 8.19
C GLY A 6 0.78 6.73 7.96
N GLY A 7 1.37 5.97 8.89
CA GLY A 7 1.36 4.51 8.86
C GLY A 7 -0.06 3.92 8.92
N ALA A 8 -0.93 4.44 9.78
CA ALA A 8 -2.32 3.97 9.89
C ALA A 8 -3.11 4.18 8.58
N VAL A 9 -2.92 5.32 7.91
CA VAL A 9 -3.55 5.62 6.62
C VAL A 9 -3.08 4.63 5.55
N ILE A 10 -1.77 4.37 5.49
CA ILE A 10 -1.19 3.41 4.53
C ILE A 10 -1.79 2.02 4.71
N LEU A 11 -1.89 1.56 5.97
CA LEU A 11 -2.45 0.26 6.32
C LEU A 11 -3.94 0.17 5.97
N LEU A 12 -4.72 1.23 6.21
CA LEU A 12 -6.14 1.28 5.85
C LEU A 12 -6.34 1.17 4.33
N ILE A 13 -5.59 1.94 3.54
CA ILE A 13 -5.68 1.91 2.08
C ILE A 13 -5.25 0.53 1.56
N ALA A 14 -4.16 -0.04 2.10
CA ALA A 14 -3.70 -1.36 1.72
C ALA A 14 -4.69 -2.47 2.10
N ALA A 15 -5.34 -2.39 3.26
CA ALA A 15 -6.35 -3.35 3.71
C ALA A 15 -7.59 -3.31 2.81
N ILE A 16 -8.10 -2.12 2.50
CA ILE A 16 -9.27 -1.94 1.61
C ILE A 16 -8.93 -2.41 0.19
N GLY A 17 -7.77 -2.01 -0.34
CA GLY A 17 -7.32 -2.40 -1.67
C GLY A 17 -7.09 -3.91 -1.79
N GLY A 18 -6.39 -4.51 -0.82
CA GLY A 18 -6.14 -5.95 -0.77
C GLY A 18 -7.44 -6.75 -0.67
N TRP A 19 -8.40 -6.28 0.14
CA TRP A 19 -9.71 -6.92 0.26
C TRP A 19 -10.49 -6.87 -1.06
N PHE A 20 -10.47 -5.73 -1.74
CA PHE A 20 -11.15 -5.54 -3.01
C PHE A 20 -10.56 -6.41 -4.13
N LEU A 21 -9.23 -6.48 -4.23
CA LEU A 21 -8.50 -7.32 -5.18
C LEU A 21 -8.82 -8.81 -4.98
N VAL A 22 -8.86 -9.25 -3.73
CA VAL A 22 -9.19 -10.63 -3.38
C VAL A 22 -10.65 -10.96 -3.63
N ARG A 23 -11.57 -10.03 -3.35
CA ARG A 23 -13.01 -10.22 -3.61
C ARG A 23 -13.32 -10.40 -5.10
N ARG A 24 -12.50 -9.85 -5.99
CA ARG A 24 -12.63 -10.06 -7.45
C ARG A 24 -12.17 -11.43 -7.92
N ARG A 25 -11.39 -12.18 -7.12
CA ARG A 25 -10.95 -13.54 -7.47
C ARG A 25 -12.00 -14.56 -7.06
N LYS A 26 -12.47 -15.35 -8.02
CA LYS A 26 -13.21 -16.59 -7.75
C LYS A 26 -12.21 -17.69 -7.39
N THR A 27 -11.84 -17.75 -6.12
CA THR A 27 -11.08 -18.87 -5.56
C THR A 27 -11.98 -19.54 -4.53
N ASP A 28 -12.27 -20.83 -4.74
CA ASP A 28 -13.13 -21.65 -3.87
C ASP A 28 -12.44 -21.99 -2.54
N GLU A 29 -11.11 -22.08 -2.53
CA GLU A 29 -10.35 -22.40 -1.32
C GLU A 29 -10.09 -21.15 -0.46
N LYS A 30 -10.68 -21.17 0.74
CA LYS A 30 -10.59 -20.08 1.73
C LYS A 30 -9.15 -19.77 2.13
N GLN A 31 -8.28 -20.78 2.21
CA GLN A 31 -6.87 -20.62 2.59
C GLN A 31 -6.06 -19.87 1.52
N VAL A 32 -6.24 -20.25 0.26
CA VAL A 32 -5.58 -19.59 -0.89
C VAL A 32 -5.99 -18.12 -0.97
N ARG A 33 -7.26 -17.81 -0.67
CA ARG A 33 -7.79 -16.44 -0.62
C ARG A 33 -7.06 -15.55 0.40
N VAL A 34 -6.71 -16.09 1.57
CA VAL A 34 -5.97 -15.36 2.62
C VAL A 34 -4.53 -15.12 2.20
N VAL A 35 -3.87 -16.10 1.58
CA VAL A 35 -2.50 -15.94 1.07
C VAL A 35 -2.44 -14.82 0.04
N PHE A 36 -3.37 -14.79 -0.91
CA PHE A 36 -3.47 -13.69 -1.88
C PHE A 36 -3.76 -12.36 -1.19
N PHE A 37 -4.61 -12.32 -0.17
CA PHE A 37 -4.85 -11.09 0.59
C PHE A 37 -3.58 -10.53 1.20
N VAL A 38 -2.80 -11.37 1.89
CA VAL A 38 -1.54 -10.97 2.52
C VAL A 38 -0.55 -10.48 1.46
N PHE A 39 -0.47 -11.17 0.32
CA PHE A 39 0.39 -10.75 -0.80
C PHE A 39 -0.03 -9.40 -1.38
N TYR A 40 -1.31 -9.21 -1.70
CA TYR A 40 -1.82 -7.95 -2.24
C TYR A 40 -1.71 -6.80 -1.26
N PHE A 41 -1.97 -7.07 0.03
CA PHE A 41 -1.79 -6.12 1.11
C PHE A 41 -0.35 -5.64 1.17
N TRP A 42 0.62 -6.56 1.27
CA TRP A 42 2.03 -6.20 1.32
C TRP A 42 2.50 -5.50 0.05
N LEU A 43 2.06 -5.95 -1.12
CA LEU A 43 2.39 -5.31 -2.39
C LEU A 43 1.90 -3.85 -2.42
N LEU A 44 0.68 -3.58 -1.97
CA LEU A 44 0.14 -2.22 -1.89
C LEU A 44 0.89 -1.34 -0.89
N VAL A 45 1.27 -1.89 0.26
CA VAL A 45 2.11 -1.17 1.24
C VAL A 45 3.45 -0.79 0.62
N PHE A 46 4.11 -1.72 -0.07
CA PHE A 46 5.39 -1.47 -0.74
C PHE A 46 5.26 -0.40 -1.82
N ILE A 47 4.21 -0.47 -2.65
CA ILE A 47 3.94 0.54 -3.68
C ILE A 47 3.73 1.92 -3.05
N GLN A 48 2.95 2.01 -1.96
CA GLN A 48 2.75 3.28 -1.27
C GLN A 48 4.05 3.84 -0.68
N MET A 49 4.89 3.00 -0.08
CA MET A 49 6.21 3.42 0.41
C MET A 49 7.11 3.92 -0.72
N LEU A 50 7.12 3.22 -1.86
CA LEU A 50 7.87 3.65 -3.06
C LEU A 50 7.38 5.00 -3.58
N LEU A 51 6.06 5.18 -3.71
CA LEU A 51 5.46 6.44 -4.13
C LEU A 51 5.80 7.57 -3.15
N PHE A 52 5.76 7.32 -1.85
CA PHE A 52 6.15 8.30 -0.84
C PHE A 52 7.64 8.68 -0.95
N ALA A 53 8.52 7.69 -1.14
CA ALA A 53 9.95 7.94 -1.31
C ALA A 53 10.23 8.76 -2.58
N LEU A 54 9.58 8.41 -3.69
CA LEU A 54 9.69 9.14 -4.95
C LEU A 54 9.14 10.56 -4.85
N ALA A 55 7.99 10.75 -4.19
CA ALA A 55 7.40 12.06 -3.96
C ALA A 55 8.29 12.94 -3.06
N TYR A 56 8.87 12.36 -2.00
CA TYR A 56 9.83 13.05 -1.16
C TYR A 56 11.07 13.46 -1.96
N GLN A 57 11.59 12.55 -2.78
CA GLN A 57 12.75 12.84 -3.62
C GLN A 57 12.45 13.89 -4.68
N SER A 58 11.30 13.85 -5.35
CA SER A 58 10.92 14.83 -6.37
C SER A 58 10.68 16.21 -5.78
N MET A 59 10.03 16.29 -4.61
CA MET A 59 9.84 17.54 -3.88
C MET A 59 11.18 18.12 -3.42
N ASN A 60 12.09 17.29 -2.91
CA ASN A 60 13.43 17.71 -2.53
C ASN A 60 14.29 18.13 -3.74
N LEU A 61 14.11 17.49 -4.91
CA LEU A 61 14.77 17.90 -6.15
C LEU A 61 14.24 19.26 -6.61
N GLY A 62 12.93 19.46 -6.61
CA GLY A 62 12.30 20.74 -6.99
C GLY A 62 12.75 21.91 -6.11
N LEU A 63 13.02 21.65 -4.83
CA LEU A 63 13.55 22.65 -3.89
C LEU A 63 15.02 23.03 -4.13
N LYS A 64 15.79 22.21 -4.87
CA LYS A 64 17.20 22.51 -5.22
C LYS A 64 17.35 23.36 -6.49
N PHE A 65 16.28 23.55 -7.26
CA PHE A 65 16.29 24.36 -8.50
C PHE A 65 15.71 25.76 -8.31
N HIS A 66 15.46 26.20 -7.07
CA HIS A 66 14.94 27.52 -6.72
C HIS A 66 15.89 28.24 -5.77
#